data_AF-A0AAD8ZJP8-F1
#
_entry.id   AF-A0AAD8ZJP8-F1
#
_cell.length_a   1.000
_cell.length_b   1.000
_cell.length_c   1.000
_cell.angle_alpha   90.00
_cell.angle_beta   90.00
_cell.angle_gamma   90.00
#
_symmetry.space_group_name_H-M   'P 1'
#
loop_
_entity.id
_entity.type
_entity.pdbx_description
1 polymer ?
#
loop_
_entity_poly.entity_id
_entity_poly.type
_entity_poly.pdbx_seq_one_letter_code
_entity_poly.pdbx_strand_id
1 'polypeptide(L)'
;MSWTKRFLLSCLVLLGSEAVPISVDKTKVKLPEDTTQATPSVDTGLHYDRYLREVIDFLEKDQHFREKLHNTDMEDIKQGKLAKELDFVSHHVRTKLDELKRQEVSRLRTLIKAKQDIDGGNGQTVDHQALLKQFEYLNHMNPHTFEVEDLDRLIKSATSDLENFDKERHEEFKRYEMMKEHERREHLKTLDEDGRKKEEEHYEEMRKKHADHPKVNHPGSQDQLKEVWEEADGLDPEDFDPKTFFSLHDTNGDGFFDEQELEALFTKELEKLYDPTNEEDDMVEMEEERLRMREHVMNEVDANKDRLVSLDEFLIATKKKEFLEPDSWETLEQNQAYTEEEMREFEEHLAKQEEDLSEKATELQKQREELEKQQEQLNAQKVELQQAVEHMERLKIQNAQPPPQVHVEGAAVPFELAPDQAHPPNQQYAVPLAENDLPPQGLNQGLSDQSHDGQPMPAGDPIPDQGAPQVP
;
A
#
# COMPACT_ATOMS: atom_id res chain seq x y z
N MET A 1 -2.24 73.67 25.08
CA MET A 1 -3.05 73.97 26.28
C MET A 1 -4.05 72.83 26.49
N SER A 2 -4.44 72.54 27.73
CA SER A 2 -5.70 71.88 28.20
C SER A 2 -6.52 71.04 27.19
N TRP A 3 -6.97 69.81 27.46
CA TRP A 3 -6.75 68.80 28.52
C TRP A 3 -7.56 67.54 28.12
N THR A 4 -7.45 66.44 28.87
CA THR A 4 -8.26 65.22 28.70
C THR A 4 -9.70 65.35 29.22
N LYS A 5 -10.61 64.46 28.77
CA LYS A 5 -11.63 63.81 29.61
C LYS A 5 -12.30 62.60 28.94
N ARG A 6 -12.46 61.51 29.71
CA ARG A 6 -13.37 60.37 29.48
C ARG A 6 -14.61 60.53 30.40
N PHE A 7 -15.57 59.58 30.26
CA PHE A 7 -16.72 59.22 31.13
C PHE A 7 -18.13 59.62 30.64
N LEU A 8 -18.99 58.61 30.40
CA LEU A 8 -19.92 58.09 31.42
C LEU A 8 -20.49 56.71 31.01
N LEU A 9 -21.36 56.11 31.85
CA LEU A 9 -21.64 54.67 31.90
C LEU A 9 -23.14 54.36 32.15
N SER A 10 -23.60 53.22 31.63
CA SER A 10 -24.78 52.43 32.09
C SER A 10 -26.19 52.97 31.87
N CYS A 11 -27.08 52.14 31.28
CA CYS A 11 -28.23 51.58 32.01
C CYS A 11 -28.87 50.39 31.24
N LEU A 12 -29.51 49.46 31.96
CA LEU A 12 -30.06 48.19 31.46
C LEU A 12 -31.58 48.09 31.71
N VAL A 13 -32.35 47.63 30.72
CA VAL A 13 -33.73 47.14 30.88
C VAL A 13 -33.96 45.94 29.94
N LEU A 14 -34.64 44.89 30.45
CA LEU A 14 -35.10 43.69 29.73
C LEU A 14 -36.63 43.69 29.66
N LEU A 15 -37.20 43.04 28.61
CA LEU A 15 -38.54 42.41 28.47
C LEU A 15 -38.86 42.27 26.96
N GLY A 16 -39.50 41.23 26.42
CA GLY A 16 -39.93 39.95 27.01
C GLY A 16 -41.34 39.53 26.53
N SER A 17 -41.44 38.56 25.59
CA SER A 17 -42.72 37.94 25.16
C SER A 17 -42.47 36.60 24.44
N GLU A 18 -43.45 35.68 24.49
CA GLU A 18 -43.24 34.22 24.29
C GLU A 18 -43.76 33.63 22.96
N ALA A 19 -43.09 32.56 22.50
CA ALA A 19 -43.63 31.28 21.96
C ALA A 19 -44.57 31.29 20.71
N VAL A 20 -44.90 30.17 20.04
CA VAL A 20 -44.77 28.71 20.31
C VAL A 20 -44.26 27.96 19.02
N PRO A 21 -44.22 26.60 18.88
CA PRO A 21 -43.14 25.94 18.13
C PRO A 21 -43.52 25.38 16.74
N ILE A 22 -42.50 24.95 15.99
CA ILE A 22 -42.65 24.09 14.79
C ILE A 22 -42.51 22.61 15.20
N SER A 23 -43.46 21.79 14.76
CA SER A 23 -43.52 20.35 15.06
C SER A 23 -42.39 19.57 14.39
N VAL A 24 -41.67 18.75 15.17
CA VAL A 24 -40.74 17.75 14.63
C VAL A 24 -41.48 16.44 14.31
N ASP A 25 -41.40 15.99 13.06
CA ASP A 25 -41.97 14.71 12.63
C ASP A 25 -41.09 13.54 13.12
N LYS A 26 -41.74 12.46 13.58
CA LYS A 26 -41.11 11.34 14.29
C LYS A 26 -41.03 10.07 13.42
N THR A 27 -40.46 10.17 12.23
CA THR A 27 -40.20 8.98 11.40
C THR A 27 -38.91 9.05 10.59
N LYS A 28 -37.77 9.15 11.29
CA LYS A 28 -36.46 8.74 10.75
C LYS A 28 -35.65 8.06 11.85
N VAL A 29 -35.22 6.83 11.59
CA VAL A 29 -34.30 6.10 12.47
C VAL A 29 -32.95 6.77 12.38
N LYS A 30 -32.44 7.30 13.50
CA LYS A 30 -31.01 7.57 13.64
C LYS A 30 -30.31 6.22 13.82
N LEU A 31 -29.39 5.89 12.91
CA LEU A 31 -28.24 5.09 13.31
C LEU A 31 -27.49 5.85 14.42
N PRO A 32 -26.95 5.17 15.43
CA PRO A 32 -25.98 5.80 16.31
C PRO A 32 -24.73 6.14 15.46
N GLU A 33 -24.33 7.41 15.49
CA GLU A 33 -22.97 7.80 15.11
C GLU A 33 -22.06 7.31 16.24
N ASP A 34 -21.30 6.24 15.98
CA ASP A 34 -20.37 5.69 16.96
C ASP A 34 -19.23 6.69 17.15
N THR A 35 -19.32 7.48 18.22
CA THR A 35 -18.32 8.51 18.53
C THR A 35 -17.20 7.86 19.34
N THR A 36 -16.57 6.84 18.75
CA THR A 36 -15.23 6.43 19.16
C THR A 36 -14.32 7.63 18.99
N GLN A 37 -13.81 8.16 20.10
CA GLN A 37 -12.65 9.04 20.04
C GLN A 37 -11.52 8.20 19.46
N ALA A 38 -11.10 8.50 18.24
CA ALA A 38 -9.85 7.96 17.72
C ALA A 38 -8.73 8.55 18.58
N THR A 39 -7.99 7.68 19.25
CA THR A 39 -6.66 8.01 19.75
C THR A 39 -5.80 8.39 18.54
N PRO A 40 -5.19 9.59 18.49
CA PRO A 40 -4.07 9.79 17.60
C PRO A 40 -3.00 8.77 18.03
N SER A 41 -2.43 8.08 17.05
CA SER A 41 -1.37 7.09 17.26
C SER A 41 -0.38 7.18 16.11
N VAL A 42 0.86 6.78 16.38
CA VAL A 42 1.97 6.76 15.43
C VAL A 42 1.57 6.07 14.13
N ASP A 43 1.91 6.64 12.97
CA ASP A 43 1.84 5.91 11.70
C ASP A 43 3.15 5.15 11.47
N THR A 44 3.03 3.83 11.44
CA THR A 44 4.16 2.91 11.38
C THR A 44 4.69 2.70 9.96
N GLY A 45 4.11 3.37 8.95
CA GLY A 45 4.55 3.32 7.54
C GLY A 45 4.18 2.04 6.79
N LEU A 46 3.68 1.00 7.49
CA LEU A 46 3.31 -0.28 6.89
C LEU A 46 2.07 -0.15 5.99
N HIS A 47 2.04 -0.85 4.85
CA HIS A 47 0.87 -0.87 3.93
C HIS A 47 -0.39 -1.53 4.51
N TYR A 48 -0.30 -2.04 5.74
CA TYR A 48 -1.38 -2.61 6.55
C TYR A 48 -1.41 -2.06 7.99
N ASP A 49 -0.65 -0.99 8.30
CA ASP A 49 -0.64 -0.26 9.57
C ASP A 49 -2.07 -0.08 10.12
N ARG A 50 -2.96 0.49 9.30
CA ARG A 50 -4.36 0.71 9.68
C ARG A 50 -5.08 -0.56 10.15
N TYR A 51 -4.81 -1.70 9.52
CA TYR A 51 -5.42 -2.98 9.91
C TYR A 51 -4.80 -3.52 11.20
N LEU A 52 -3.47 -3.36 11.39
CA LEU A 52 -2.78 -3.65 12.64
C LEU A 52 -3.37 -2.83 13.80
N ARG A 53 -3.52 -1.51 13.62
CA ARG A 53 -4.16 -0.61 14.61
C ARG A 53 -5.61 -0.97 14.88
N GLU A 54 -6.46 -1.12 13.85
CA GLU A 54 -7.87 -1.48 14.05
C GLU A 54 -8.02 -2.83 14.80
N VAL A 55 -7.10 -3.79 14.61
CA VAL A 55 -7.05 -5.04 15.38
C VAL A 55 -6.64 -4.79 16.84
N ILE A 56 -5.56 -4.04 17.10
CA ILE A 56 -5.08 -3.72 18.45
C ILE A 56 -6.12 -2.91 19.23
N ASP A 57 -6.66 -1.84 18.65
CA ASP A 57 -7.72 -0.99 19.21
C ASP A 57 -8.93 -1.78 19.69
N PHE A 58 -9.30 -2.87 19.00
CA PHE A 58 -10.42 -3.71 19.39
C PHE A 58 -10.03 -4.82 20.37
N LEU A 59 -8.79 -5.33 20.33
CA LEU A 59 -8.24 -6.22 21.34
C LEU A 59 -8.11 -5.54 22.71
N GLU A 60 -7.61 -4.31 22.76
CA GLU A 60 -7.49 -3.52 24.00
C GLU A 60 -8.84 -3.23 24.68
N LYS A 61 -9.96 -3.27 23.95
CA LYS A 61 -11.30 -3.10 24.54
C LYS A 61 -11.69 -4.30 25.41
N ASP A 62 -10.96 -5.41 25.35
CA ASP A 62 -11.07 -6.52 26.28
C ASP A 62 -10.09 -6.37 27.45
N GLN A 63 -10.61 -6.38 28.69
CA GLN A 63 -9.78 -6.19 29.88
C GLN A 63 -8.72 -7.29 30.05
N HIS A 64 -9.05 -8.56 29.76
CA HIS A 64 -8.09 -9.66 29.91
C HIS A 64 -6.94 -9.50 28.92
N PHE A 65 -7.25 -9.15 27.67
CA PHE A 65 -6.20 -8.96 26.65
C PHE A 65 -5.35 -7.72 26.92
N ARG A 66 -5.96 -6.60 27.34
CA ARG A 66 -5.21 -5.39 27.73
C ARG A 66 -4.25 -5.65 28.90
N GLU A 67 -4.71 -6.34 29.95
CA GLU A 67 -3.86 -6.74 31.07
C GLU A 67 -2.73 -7.69 30.64
N LYS A 68 -2.94 -8.51 29.60
CA LYS A 68 -1.88 -9.34 29.02
C LYS A 68 -0.90 -8.54 28.17
N LEU A 69 -1.37 -7.63 27.34
CA LEU A 69 -0.55 -6.79 26.46
C LEU A 69 0.48 -5.99 27.26
N HIS A 70 0.05 -5.24 28.28
CA HIS A 70 0.95 -4.40 29.09
C HIS A 70 1.87 -5.18 30.06
N ASN A 71 1.68 -6.49 30.25
CA ASN A 71 2.48 -7.32 31.16
C ASN A 71 3.28 -8.43 30.44
N THR A 72 3.40 -8.37 29.10
CA THR A 72 4.16 -9.35 28.31
C THR A 72 5.34 -8.65 27.64
N ASP A 73 6.56 -9.10 27.91
CA ASP A 73 7.77 -8.57 27.30
C ASP A 73 7.74 -8.69 25.77
N MET A 74 8.36 -7.75 25.04
CA MET A 74 8.34 -7.73 23.56
C MET A 74 8.79 -9.06 22.95
N GLU A 75 9.84 -9.69 23.47
CA GLU A 75 10.31 -10.99 23.01
C GLU A 75 9.29 -12.12 23.21
N ASP A 76 8.45 -12.03 24.25
CA ASP A 76 7.38 -12.98 24.51
C ASP A 76 6.15 -12.74 23.59
N ILE A 77 5.95 -11.48 23.17
CA ILE A 77 5.02 -11.12 22.10
C ILE A 77 5.50 -11.72 20.76
N LYS A 78 6.77 -11.51 20.36
CA LYS A 78 7.38 -12.07 19.15
C LYS A 78 7.33 -13.61 19.10
N GLN A 79 7.48 -14.28 20.25
CA GLN A 79 7.33 -15.74 20.40
C GLN A 79 5.89 -16.25 20.21
N GLY A 80 4.89 -15.39 20.01
CA GLY A 80 3.50 -15.82 19.86
C GLY A 80 2.87 -16.33 21.16
N LYS A 81 3.28 -15.79 22.31
CA LYS A 81 2.61 -16.08 23.59
C LYS A 81 1.32 -15.26 23.72
N LEU A 82 1.39 -13.95 23.43
CA LEU A 82 0.24 -13.05 23.43
C LEU A 82 -0.89 -13.51 22.49
N ALA A 83 -0.54 -14.01 21.29
CA ALA A 83 -1.53 -14.47 20.31
C ALA A 83 -2.47 -15.56 20.85
N LYS A 84 -2.02 -16.38 21.82
CA LYS A 84 -2.82 -17.46 22.44
C LYS A 84 -3.85 -16.95 23.45
N GLU A 85 -3.70 -15.71 23.93
CA GLU A 85 -4.68 -15.10 24.84
C GLU A 85 -5.99 -14.72 24.10
N LEU A 86 -5.97 -14.71 22.75
CA LEU A 86 -7.13 -14.50 21.87
C LEU A 86 -8.27 -15.53 22.06
N ASP A 87 -7.98 -16.70 22.63
CA ASP A 87 -8.99 -17.71 22.96
C ASP A 87 -9.79 -17.40 24.24
N PHE A 88 -9.32 -16.44 25.05
CA PHE A 88 -10.02 -15.95 26.24
C PHE A 88 -10.73 -14.61 26.01
N VAL A 89 -10.50 -13.97 24.86
CA VAL A 89 -11.12 -12.70 24.44
C VAL A 89 -12.63 -12.86 24.26
N SER A 90 -13.38 -11.85 24.70
CA SER A 90 -14.84 -11.84 24.63
C SER A 90 -15.39 -11.96 23.21
N HIS A 91 -16.53 -12.67 23.08
CA HIS A 91 -17.19 -12.95 21.80
C HIS A 91 -17.46 -11.69 20.97
N HIS A 92 -17.74 -10.54 21.60
CA HIS A 92 -17.97 -9.29 20.88
C HIS A 92 -16.72 -8.82 20.12
N VAL A 93 -15.55 -8.88 20.76
CA VAL A 93 -14.27 -8.53 20.13
C VAL A 93 -13.90 -9.55 19.06
N ARG A 94 -13.98 -10.87 19.32
CA ARG A 94 -13.81 -11.91 18.27
C ARG A 94 -14.69 -11.65 17.04
N THR A 95 -15.98 -11.33 17.24
CA THR A 95 -16.92 -11.01 16.14
C THR A 95 -16.47 -9.79 15.32
N LYS A 96 -15.84 -8.79 15.98
CA LYS A 96 -15.34 -7.60 15.30
C LYS A 96 -14.03 -7.86 14.56
N LEU A 97 -13.11 -8.64 15.14
CA LEU A 97 -11.88 -9.07 14.48
C LEU A 97 -12.17 -9.88 13.20
N ASP A 98 -13.18 -10.76 13.24
CA ASP A 98 -13.67 -11.44 12.04
C ASP A 98 -14.19 -10.46 10.97
N GLU A 99 -14.77 -9.32 11.38
CA GLU A 99 -15.24 -8.28 10.46
C GLU A 99 -14.06 -7.53 9.83
N LEU A 100 -13.10 -7.08 10.65
CA LEU A 100 -11.89 -6.41 10.19
C LEU A 100 -11.13 -7.29 9.19
N LYS A 101 -10.95 -8.57 9.49
CA LYS A 101 -10.33 -9.54 8.58
C LYS A 101 -11.08 -9.64 7.24
N ARG A 102 -12.41 -9.68 7.25
CA ARG A 102 -13.23 -9.70 6.01
C ARG A 102 -13.12 -8.41 5.21
N GLN A 103 -13.04 -7.26 5.89
CA GLN A 103 -12.83 -5.96 5.24
C GLN A 103 -11.45 -5.89 4.60
N GLU A 104 -10.40 -6.30 5.32
CA GLU A 104 -9.02 -6.30 4.83
C GLU A 104 -8.82 -7.26 3.66
N VAL A 105 -9.28 -8.52 3.77
CA VAL A 105 -9.27 -9.46 2.64
C VAL A 105 -10.00 -8.90 1.41
N SER A 106 -11.02 -8.07 1.59
CA SER A 106 -11.72 -7.40 0.49
C SER A 106 -10.93 -6.23 -0.10
N ARG A 107 -10.19 -5.45 0.72
CA ARG A 107 -9.19 -4.47 0.25
C ARG A 107 -8.13 -5.15 -0.61
N LEU A 108 -7.51 -6.21 -0.09
CA LEU A 108 -6.42 -6.92 -0.76
C LEU A 108 -6.87 -7.57 -2.09
N ARG A 109 -8.05 -8.20 -2.12
CA ARG A 109 -8.65 -8.70 -3.38
C ARG A 109 -8.90 -7.60 -4.41
N THR A 110 -9.24 -6.39 -3.95
CA THR A 110 -9.44 -5.23 -4.83
C THR A 110 -8.11 -4.73 -5.39
N LEU A 111 -7.05 -4.68 -4.57
CA LEU A 111 -5.69 -4.32 -5.01
C LEU A 111 -5.11 -5.35 -6.00
N ILE A 112 -5.24 -6.64 -5.71
CA ILE A 112 -4.84 -7.73 -6.63
C ILE A 112 -5.56 -7.58 -7.97
N LYS A 113 -6.88 -7.35 -7.96
CA LYS A 113 -7.64 -7.16 -9.20
C LYS A 113 -7.22 -5.90 -9.95
N ALA A 114 -7.03 -4.77 -9.25
CA ALA A 114 -6.59 -3.54 -9.87
C ALA A 114 -5.23 -3.71 -10.57
N LYS A 115 -4.29 -4.42 -9.96
CA LYS A 115 -3.01 -4.75 -10.60
C LYS A 115 -3.19 -5.70 -11.79
N GLN A 116 -4.05 -6.72 -11.67
CA GLN A 116 -4.38 -7.61 -12.80
C GLN A 116 -5.04 -6.88 -13.98
N ASP A 117 -5.90 -5.89 -13.71
CA ASP A 117 -6.54 -5.06 -14.76
C ASP A 117 -5.51 -4.12 -15.45
N ILE A 118 -4.43 -3.74 -14.76
CA ILE A 118 -3.29 -2.98 -15.31
C ILE A 118 -2.35 -3.89 -16.10
N ASP A 119 -1.76 -4.91 -15.46
CA ASP A 119 -0.78 -5.84 -16.05
C ASP A 119 -1.39 -6.64 -17.22
N GLY A 120 -2.69 -6.95 -17.14
CA GLY A 120 -3.47 -7.60 -18.19
C GLY A 120 -3.64 -6.76 -19.46
N GLY A 121 -3.47 -5.44 -19.38
CA GLY A 121 -3.37 -4.57 -20.57
C GLY A 121 -2.07 -4.78 -21.35
N ASN A 122 -1.01 -5.24 -20.68
CA ASN A 122 0.32 -5.47 -21.25
C ASN A 122 0.59 -6.95 -21.57
N GLY A 123 -0.38 -7.84 -21.33
CA GLY A 123 -0.26 -9.28 -21.63
C GLY A 123 0.69 -10.06 -20.70
N GLN A 124 1.12 -9.45 -19.59
CA GLN A 124 2.11 -10.06 -18.69
C GLN A 124 1.43 -11.03 -17.71
N THR A 125 2.00 -12.23 -17.55
CA THR A 125 1.52 -13.21 -16.57
C THR A 125 1.82 -12.73 -15.16
N VAL A 126 0.81 -12.14 -14.51
CA VAL A 126 0.88 -11.70 -13.10
C VAL A 126 1.34 -12.86 -12.23
N ASP A 127 2.50 -12.73 -11.58
CA ASP A 127 2.95 -13.69 -10.58
C ASP A 127 2.07 -13.55 -9.32
N HIS A 128 1.06 -14.43 -9.26
CA HIS A 128 0.15 -14.51 -8.13
C HIS A 128 0.86 -14.94 -6.84
N GLN A 129 1.98 -15.67 -6.93
CA GLN A 129 2.73 -16.12 -5.76
C GLN A 129 3.58 -14.98 -5.20
N ALA A 130 4.22 -14.18 -6.05
CA ALA A 130 4.88 -12.93 -5.63
C ALA A 130 3.87 -11.92 -5.04
N LEU A 131 2.67 -11.79 -5.61
CA LEU A 131 1.61 -10.96 -5.00
C LEU A 131 1.15 -11.49 -3.65
N LEU A 132 0.99 -12.81 -3.48
CA LEU A 132 0.56 -13.39 -2.20
C LEU A 132 1.60 -13.23 -1.09
N LYS A 133 2.90 -13.07 -1.41
CA LYS A 133 3.94 -12.71 -0.42
C LYS A 133 3.67 -11.36 0.25
N GLN A 134 3.14 -10.39 -0.49
CA GLN A 134 2.83 -9.03 0.00
C GLN A 134 1.71 -9.02 1.07
N PHE A 135 1.12 -10.18 1.36
CA PHE A 135 0.01 -10.39 2.30
C PHE A 135 0.28 -11.52 3.32
N GLU A 136 1.54 -11.85 3.62
CA GLU A 136 1.91 -12.96 4.52
C GLU A 136 1.47 -12.77 5.99
N TYR A 137 1.16 -11.53 6.39
CA TYR A 137 0.57 -11.15 7.67
C TYR A 137 -0.85 -11.70 7.93
N LEU A 138 -1.48 -12.37 6.95
CA LEU A 138 -2.87 -12.82 7.08
C LEU A 138 -3.13 -14.19 6.45
N ASN A 139 -3.90 -15.05 7.13
CA ASN A 139 -4.29 -16.35 6.59
C ASN A 139 -5.41 -16.20 5.54
N HIS A 140 -5.02 -15.94 4.29
CA HIS A 140 -5.93 -15.76 3.15
C HIS A 140 -6.67 -17.05 2.73
N MET A 141 -6.29 -18.23 3.24
CA MET A 141 -7.05 -19.49 3.08
C MET A 141 -8.29 -19.54 3.98
N ASN A 142 -8.29 -18.83 5.12
CA ASN A 142 -9.49 -18.60 5.95
C ASN A 142 -9.91 -17.11 5.88
N PRO A 143 -10.63 -16.66 4.85
CA PRO A 143 -10.99 -15.26 4.67
C PRO A 143 -12.13 -14.76 5.60
N HIS A 144 -12.56 -15.53 6.60
CA HIS A 144 -13.85 -15.30 7.29
C HIS A 144 -13.79 -15.29 8.81
N THR A 145 -12.84 -15.97 9.44
CA THR A 145 -12.61 -15.96 10.91
C THR A 145 -11.20 -15.47 11.22
N PHE A 146 -11.03 -14.64 12.24
CA PHE A 146 -9.74 -14.19 12.75
C PHE A 146 -9.31 -15.08 13.91
N GLU A 147 -8.24 -15.85 13.71
CA GLU A 147 -7.76 -16.88 14.62
C GLU A 147 -6.40 -16.53 15.25
N VAL A 148 -5.95 -17.36 16.20
CA VAL A 148 -4.63 -17.26 16.85
C VAL A 148 -3.50 -17.16 15.81
N GLU A 149 -3.60 -17.89 14.71
CA GLU A 149 -2.65 -17.84 13.59
C GLU A 149 -2.61 -16.48 12.87
N ASP A 150 -3.72 -15.76 12.78
CA ASP A 150 -3.75 -14.44 12.15
C ASP A 150 -3.10 -13.38 13.04
N LEU A 151 -3.37 -13.42 14.35
CA LEU A 151 -2.73 -12.51 15.30
C LEU A 151 -1.22 -12.80 15.42
N ASP A 152 -0.82 -14.07 15.44
CA ASP A 152 0.59 -14.49 15.43
C ASP A 152 1.33 -14.02 14.16
N ARG A 153 0.70 -14.15 12.98
CA ARG A 153 1.24 -13.64 11.70
C ARG A 153 1.30 -12.13 11.64
N LEU A 154 0.24 -11.45 12.05
CA LEU A 154 0.14 -10.00 12.02
C LEU A 154 1.20 -9.35 12.93
N ILE A 155 1.39 -9.88 14.14
CA ILE A 155 2.44 -9.44 15.08
C ILE A 155 3.83 -9.70 14.49
N LYS A 156 4.08 -10.91 13.94
CA LYS A 156 5.42 -11.26 13.42
C LYS A 156 5.79 -10.52 12.15
N SER A 157 4.84 -10.30 11.25
CA SER A 157 5.06 -9.47 10.07
C SER A 157 5.25 -8.02 10.50
N ALA A 158 4.38 -7.46 11.35
CA ALA A 158 4.58 -6.08 11.82
C ALA A 158 5.94 -5.89 12.50
N THR A 159 6.37 -6.85 13.33
CA THR A 159 7.72 -6.82 13.92
C THR A 159 8.82 -6.89 12.86
N SER A 160 8.77 -7.89 11.97
CA SER A 160 9.81 -8.13 10.96
C SER A 160 9.90 -7.00 9.95
N ASP A 161 8.76 -6.50 9.49
CA ASP A 161 8.64 -5.42 8.52
C ASP A 161 9.13 -4.11 9.18
N LEU A 162 8.81 -3.85 10.45
CA LEU A 162 9.36 -2.68 11.18
C LEU A 162 10.85 -2.80 11.50
N GLU A 163 11.36 -4.00 11.81
CA GLU A 163 12.80 -4.26 12.00
C GLU A 163 13.60 -4.15 10.69
N ASN A 164 12.94 -4.16 9.52
CA ASN A 164 13.61 -4.06 8.20
C ASN A 164 13.18 -2.84 7.36
N PHE A 165 12.16 -2.05 7.79
CA PHE A 165 11.57 -0.96 7.00
C PHE A 165 12.63 0.03 6.50
N ASP A 166 13.44 0.53 7.42
CA ASP A 166 14.50 1.50 7.17
C ASP A 166 15.55 0.93 6.21
N LYS A 167 15.92 -0.33 6.41
CA LYS A 167 16.84 -1.08 5.53
C LYS A 167 16.26 -1.28 4.12
N GLU A 168 14.97 -1.57 3.97
CA GLU A 168 14.32 -1.70 2.66
C GLU A 168 14.21 -0.35 1.94
N ARG A 169 14.02 0.75 2.68
CA ARG A 169 14.05 2.13 2.17
C ARG A 169 15.46 2.52 1.70
N HIS A 170 16.51 2.28 2.48
CA HIS A 170 17.90 2.45 2.04
C HIS A 170 18.25 1.61 0.81
N GLU A 171 17.75 0.36 0.71
CA GLU A 171 17.93 -0.46 -0.49
C GLU A 171 17.15 0.10 -1.70
N GLU A 172 16.01 0.77 -1.49
CA GLU A 172 15.26 1.47 -2.53
C GLU A 172 15.98 2.74 -2.99
N PHE A 173 16.46 3.57 -2.07
CA PHE A 173 17.29 4.74 -2.36
C PHE A 173 18.57 4.36 -3.11
N LYS A 174 19.28 3.30 -2.68
CA LYS A 174 20.45 2.77 -3.40
C LYS A 174 20.09 2.37 -4.85
N ARG A 175 18.94 1.75 -5.08
CA ARG A 175 18.46 1.39 -6.44
C ARG A 175 18.10 2.63 -7.25
N TYR A 176 17.54 3.66 -6.63
CA TYR A 176 17.23 4.95 -7.26
C TYR A 176 18.52 5.64 -7.74
N GLU A 177 19.52 5.79 -6.85
CA GLU A 177 20.81 6.41 -7.16
C GLU A 177 21.59 5.67 -8.25
N MET A 178 21.62 4.32 -8.21
CA MET A 178 22.20 3.54 -9.31
C MET A 178 21.44 3.72 -10.63
N MET A 179 20.11 3.86 -10.61
CA MET A 179 19.31 4.10 -11.83
C MET A 179 19.59 5.49 -12.42
N LYS A 180 19.66 6.52 -11.57
CA LYS A 180 19.99 7.91 -11.92
C LYS A 180 21.39 8.05 -12.53
N GLU A 181 22.39 7.39 -11.96
CA GLU A 181 23.73 7.31 -12.55
C GLU A 181 23.76 6.47 -13.85
N HIS A 182 23.01 5.37 -13.92
CA HIS A 182 22.92 4.56 -15.14
C HIS A 182 22.31 5.36 -16.31
N GLU A 183 21.21 6.07 -16.09
CA GLU A 183 20.59 6.94 -17.10
C GLU A 183 21.55 8.07 -17.53
N ARG A 184 22.31 8.66 -16.60
CA ARG A 184 23.36 9.63 -16.92
C ARG A 184 24.47 9.00 -17.79
N ARG A 185 24.92 7.79 -17.45
CA ARG A 185 25.93 7.02 -18.22
C ARG A 185 25.43 6.70 -19.63
N GLU A 186 24.19 6.26 -19.80
CA GLU A 186 23.59 6.04 -21.12
C GLU A 186 23.43 7.33 -21.91
N HIS A 187 22.96 8.41 -21.27
CA HIS A 187 22.83 9.71 -21.95
C HIS A 187 24.19 10.19 -22.50
N LEU A 188 25.25 10.13 -21.70
CA LEU A 188 26.62 10.47 -22.12
C LEU A 188 27.15 9.59 -23.26
N LYS A 189 26.68 8.35 -23.42
CA LYS A 189 27.00 7.46 -24.57
C LYS A 189 26.28 7.89 -25.86
N THR A 190 25.17 8.65 -25.78
CA THR A 190 24.44 9.15 -26.96
C THR A 190 25.00 10.46 -27.54
N LEU A 191 25.78 11.21 -26.75
CA LEU A 191 26.32 12.52 -27.12
C LEU A 191 27.63 12.42 -27.93
N ASP A 192 27.97 13.49 -28.65
CA ASP A 192 29.31 13.66 -29.24
C ASP A 192 30.32 14.20 -28.21
N GLU A 193 31.60 14.27 -28.56
CA GLU A 193 32.66 14.64 -27.60
C GLU A 193 32.51 16.08 -27.06
N ASP A 194 32.01 16.99 -27.89
CA ASP A 194 31.70 18.37 -27.53
C ASP A 194 30.41 18.48 -26.69
N GLY A 195 29.45 17.57 -26.84
CA GLY A 195 28.24 17.47 -26.03
C GLY A 195 28.52 16.84 -24.67
N ARG A 196 29.13 15.65 -24.65
CA ARG A 196 29.54 14.90 -23.45
C ARG A 196 30.36 15.79 -22.50
N LYS A 197 31.31 16.56 -23.03
CA LYS A 197 32.11 17.49 -22.21
C LYS A 197 31.26 18.59 -21.56
N LYS A 198 30.25 19.13 -22.25
CA LYS A 198 29.37 20.16 -21.67
C LYS A 198 28.47 19.58 -20.58
N GLU A 199 27.99 18.35 -20.77
CA GLU A 199 27.17 17.66 -19.77
C GLU A 199 27.99 17.27 -18.54
N GLU A 200 29.25 16.86 -18.73
CA GLU A 200 30.21 16.67 -17.64
C GLU A 200 30.51 17.99 -16.89
N GLU A 201 30.72 19.11 -17.62
CA GLU A 201 30.90 20.44 -17.01
C GLU A 201 29.64 20.95 -16.30
N HIS A 202 28.45 20.65 -16.82
CA HIS A 202 27.15 21.01 -16.25
C HIS A 202 26.88 20.24 -14.95
N TYR A 203 27.00 18.90 -14.98
CA TYR A 203 26.90 18.05 -13.78
C TYR A 203 27.92 18.45 -12.70
N GLU A 204 29.15 18.80 -13.11
CA GLU A 204 30.14 19.38 -12.20
C GLU A 204 29.78 20.78 -11.67
N GLU A 205 28.94 21.55 -12.36
CA GLU A 205 28.41 22.83 -11.85
C GLU A 205 27.29 22.57 -10.84
N MET A 206 26.32 21.71 -11.17
CA MET A 206 25.17 21.41 -10.31
C MET A 206 25.60 20.84 -8.96
N ARG A 207 26.50 19.84 -8.94
CA ARG A 207 27.01 19.30 -7.66
C ARG A 207 27.73 20.36 -6.83
N LYS A 208 28.41 21.33 -7.45
CA LYS A 208 29.08 22.43 -6.74
C LYS A 208 28.10 23.48 -6.21
N LYS A 209 26.88 23.60 -6.74
CA LYS A 209 25.82 24.46 -6.19
C LYS A 209 25.22 23.80 -4.95
N HIS A 210 24.83 22.52 -5.06
CA HIS A 210 24.33 21.75 -3.92
C HIS A 210 25.32 21.74 -2.74
N ALA A 211 26.63 21.59 -3.03
CA ALA A 211 27.69 21.64 -2.02
C ALA A 211 27.97 23.03 -1.41
N ASP A 212 27.41 24.14 -1.93
CA ASP A 212 27.61 25.52 -1.40
C ASP A 212 26.51 25.92 -0.41
N HIS A 213 26.15 24.99 0.48
CA HIS A 213 25.06 25.11 1.45
C HIS A 213 25.51 25.71 2.80
N PRO A 214 24.61 26.32 3.60
CA PRO A 214 24.88 26.70 4.99
C PRO A 214 25.29 25.48 5.85
N LYS A 215 26.14 25.68 6.87
CA LYS A 215 26.58 24.60 7.75
C LYS A 215 25.37 23.95 8.45
N VAL A 216 25.15 22.68 8.14
CA VAL A 216 24.16 21.80 8.77
C VAL A 216 24.65 21.44 10.17
N ASN A 217 23.73 21.40 11.13
CA ASN A 217 24.03 20.96 12.50
C ASN A 217 23.86 19.45 12.63
N HIS A 218 24.44 18.89 13.69
CA HIS A 218 24.34 17.46 13.96
C HIS A 218 22.91 17.12 14.46
N PRO A 219 22.25 16.07 13.95
CA PRO A 219 20.89 15.72 14.36
C PRO A 219 20.77 15.49 15.87
N GLY A 220 19.76 16.10 16.50
CA GLY A 220 19.53 16.01 17.94
C GLY A 220 20.52 16.79 18.82
N SER A 221 21.50 17.51 18.25
CA SER A 221 22.48 18.30 19.01
C SER A 221 21.91 19.62 19.56
N GLN A 222 22.61 20.22 20.54
CA GLN A 222 22.16 21.47 21.16
C GLN A 222 21.98 22.62 20.15
N ASP A 223 22.87 22.74 19.16
CA ASP A 223 22.77 23.78 18.14
C ASP A 223 21.51 23.60 17.29
N GLN A 224 21.23 22.37 16.84
CA GLN A 224 20.05 22.04 16.02
C GLN A 224 18.73 22.30 16.78
N LEU A 225 18.63 21.84 18.03
CA LEU A 225 17.40 22.06 18.82
C LEU A 225 17.20 23.53 19.22
N LYS A 226 18.29 24.30 19.42
CA LYS A 226 18.21 25.75 19.63
C LYS A 226 17.75 26.50 18.38
N GLU A 227 18.14 26.05 17.20
CA GLU A 227 17.74 26.66 15.94
C GLU A 227 16.24 26.44 15.66
N VAL A 228 15.73 25.23 15.90
CA VAL A 228 14.28 24.96 15.86
C VAL A 228 13.51 25.84 16.86
N TRP A 229 14.04 25.99 18.08
CA TRP A 229 13.46 26.85 19.13
C TRP A 229 13.47 28.36 18.77
N GLU A 230 14.44 28.84 17.97
CA GLU A 230 14.44 30.22 17.47
C GLU A 230 13.52 30.39 16.24
N GLU A 231 13.63 29.51 15.24
CA GLU A 231 12.95 29.69 13.95
C GLU A 231 11.52 29.16 13.89
N ALA A 232 11.22 28.04 14.54
CA ALA A 232 9.88 27.43 14.53
C ALA A 232 9.02 27.95 15.70
N ASP A 233 9.56 27.97 16.92
CA ASP A 233 8.82 28.41 18.12
C ASP A 233 8.84 29.93 18.32
N GLY A 234 9.84 30.64 17.78
CA GLY A 234 10.03 32.07 17.97
C GLY A 234 10.48 32.47 19.39
N LEU A 235 11.26 31.60 20.04
CA LEU A 235 11.72 31.74 21.43
C LEU A 235 13.22 32.11 21.48
N ASP A 236 13.67 32.63 22.63
CA ASP A 236 15.06 33.10 22.79
C ASP A 236 16.02 31.90 22.98
N PRO A 237 17.08 31.75 22.17
CA PRO A 237 18.07 30.68 22.31
C PRO A 237 18.76 30.62 23.68
N GLU A 238 18.84 31.74 24.41
CA GLU A 238 19.46 31.78 25.75
C GLU A 238 18.53 31.23 26.85
N ASP A 239 17.20 31.25 26.62
CA ASP A 239 16.18 30.68 27.52
C ASP A 239 15.84 29.20 27.18
N PHE A 240 16.59 28.54 26.30
CA PHE A 240 16.40 27.14 25.88
C PHE A 240 16.41 26.15 27.06
N ASP A 241 15.26 25.51 27.32
CA ASP A 241 15.10 24.42 28.28
C ASP A 241 14.67 23.13 27.57
N PRO A 242 15.48 22.06 27.60
CA PRO A 242 15.14 20.79 26.96
C PRO A 242 13.77 20.24 27.34
N LYS A 243 13.34 20.39 28.60
CA LYS A 243 12.03 19.86 29.01
C LYS A 243 10.87 20.64 28.37
N THR A 244 10.99 21.95 28.27
CA THR A 244 9.98 22.80 27.62
C THR A 244 9.99 22.60 26.11
N PHE A 245 11.17 22.42 25.49
CA PHE A 245 11.30 22.03 24.08
C PHE A 245 10.58 20.71 23.78
N PHE A 246 10.77 19.69 24.63
CA PHE A 246 10.10 18.40 24.51
C PHE A 246 8.58 18.55 24.55
N SER A 247 8.04 19.19 25.60
CA SER A 247 6.58 19.41 25.75
C SER A 247 5.98 20.45 24.78
N LEU A 248 6.74 20.94 23.81
CA LEU A 248 6.28 21.80 22.71
C LEU A 248 6.23 21.07 21.36
N HIS A 249 7.08 20.05 21.19
CA HIS A 249 7.15 19.19 20.00
C HIS A 249 6.49 17.81 20.18
N ASP A 250 6.11 17.44 21.40
CA ASP A 250 5.11 16.41 21.72
C ASP A 250 3.75 16.93 21.21
N THR A 251 3.49 16.71 19.92
CA THR A 251 2.34 17.28 19.20
C THR A 251 1.05 16.54 19.51
N ASN A 252 1.17 15.24 19.81
CA ASN A 252 0.05 14.36 20.08
C ASN A 252 -0.38 14.40 21.58
N GLY A 253 0.57 14.66 22.49
CA GLY A 253 0.35 14.83 23.93
C GLY A 253 0.50 13.56 24.77
N ASP A 254 1.16 12.51 24.27
CA ASP A 254 1.34 11.22 24.97
C ASP A 254 2.57 11.16 25.90
N GLY A 255 3.53 12.09 25.75
CA GLY A 255 4.74 12.18 26.56
C GLY A 255 5.99 11.50 25.98
N PHE A 256 5.94 11.08 24.72
CA PHE A 256 7.06 10.59 23.92
C PHE A 256 7.36 11.56 22.76
N PHE A 257 8.45 11.32 22.03
CA PHE A 257 8.54 11.69 20.62
C PHE A 257 8.44 10.41 19.79
N ASP A 258 7.56 10.40 18.80
CA ASP A 258 7.59 9.40 17.73
C ASP A 258 8.56 9.79 16.60
N GLU A 259 8.67 8.92 15.58
CA GLU A 259 9.57 9.17 14.45
C GLU A 259 9.18 10.38 13.60
N GLN A 260 7.89 10.68 13.47
CA GLN A 260 7.38 11.81 12.68
C GLN A 260 7.64 13.13 13.42
N GLU A 261 7.53 13.11 14.75
CA GLU A 261 7.85 14.23 15.62
C GLU A 261 9.36 14.52 15.62
N LEU A 262 10.22 13.49 15.65
CA LEU A 262 11.67 13.65 15.42
C LEU A 262 11.99 14.16 14.00
N GLU A 263 11.39 13.55 12.98
CA GLU A 263 11.54 13.95 11.57
C GLU A 263 11.21 15.42 11.34
N ALA A 264 10.16 15.92 11.99
CA ALA A 264 9.75 17.32 11.91
C ALA A 264 10.87 18.28 12.38
N LEU A 265 11.64 17.91 13.41
CA LEU A 265 12.76 18.73 13.92
C LEU A 265 13.86 18.91 12.88
N PHE A 266 14.08 17.93 11.99
CA PHE A 266 15.13 17.98 10.97
C PHE A 266 14.75 18.83 9.75
N THR A 267 13.47 19.18 9.57
CA THR A 267 12.99 19.99 8.44
C THR A 267 13.82 21.26 8.26
N LYS A 268 14.16 21.94 9.35
CA LYS A 268 14.96 23.18 9.35
C LYS A 268 16.42 22.99 8.91
N GLU A 269 17.01 21.85 9.23
CA GLU A 269 18.37 21.51 8.76
C GLU A 269 18.36 21.10 7.29
N LEU A 270 17.32 20.39 6.84
CA LEU A 270 17.18 19.93 5.46
C LEU A 270 16.81 21.07 4.50
N GLU A 271 16.04 22.07 4.95
CA GLU A 271 15.77 23.32 4.21
C GLU A 271 17.04 24.15 3.92
N LYS A 272 18.20 23.83 4.53
CA LYS A 272 19.51 24.43 4.18
C LYS A 272 20.16 23.73 3.00
N LEU A 273 19.85 22.44 2.80
CA LEU A 273 20.46 21.55 1.81
C LEU A 273 19.65 21.45 0.53
N TYR A 274 18.33 21.45 0.63
CA TYR A 274 17.43 21.11 -0.48
C TYR A 274 16.29 22.14 -0.60
N ASP A 275 16.24 22.90 -1.69
CA ASP A 275 15.10 23.74 -2.06
C ASP A 275 14.31 23.07 -3.23
N PRO A 276 13.00 22.75 -3.06
CA PRO A 276 12.17 22.16 -4.12
C PRO A 276 11.98 23.00 -5.39
N THR A 277 12.56 24.20 -5.47
CA THR A 277 12.53 25.10 -6.63
C THR A 277 13.87 25.20 -7.38
N ASN A 278 14.94 24.59 -6.84
CA ASN A 278 16.23 24.40 -7.52
C ASN A 278 16.18 23.20 -8.49
N GLU A 279 17.21 23.03 -9.33
CA GLU A 279 17.37 21.86 -10.23
C GLU A 279 18.58 20.97 -9.87
N GLU A 280 19.41 21.44 -8.95
CA GLU A 280 20.45 20.68 -8.24
C GLU A 280 19.92 19.78 -7.12
N ASP A 281 18.80 20.16 -6.49
CA ASP A 281 18.36 19.59 -5.21
C ASP A 281 17.33 18.48 -5.40
N ASP A 282 17.70 17.25 -5.04
CA ASP A 282 16.84 16.09 -5.17
C ASP A 282 15.99 15.85 -3.91
N MET A 283 14.67 15.91 -4.07
CA MET A 283 13.72 15.65 -2.99
C MET A 283 13.76 14.20 -2.47
N VAL A 284 14.23 13.24 -3.28
CA VAL A 284 14.43 11.85 -2.86
C VAL A 284 15.66 11.72 -1.97
N GLU A 285 16.74 12.46 -2.26
CA GLU A 285 17.90 12.59 -1.38
C GLU A 285 17.53 13.30 -0.07
N MET A 286 16.68 14.34 -0.12
CA MET A 286 16.16 15.01 1.09
C MET A 286 15.38 14.05 2.01
N GLU A 287 14.54 13.17 1.45
CA GLU A 287 13.82 12.15 2.23
C GLU A 287 14.76 11.11 2.84
N GLU A 288 15.75 10.60 2.09
CA GLU A 288 16.75 9.65 2.62
C GLU A 288 17.63 10.30 3.72
N GLU A 289 18.10 11.53 3.50
CA GLU A 289 18.89 12.27 4.49
C GLU A 289 18.10 12.46 5.79
N ARG A 290 16.79 12.71 5.70
CA ARG A 290 15.91 12.76 6.87
C ARG A 290 15.83 11.41 7.61
N LEU A 291 15.69 10.29 6.89
CA LEU A 291 15.68 8.96 7.49
C LEU A 291 17.00 8.67 8.21
N ARG A 292 18.15 9.02 7.60
CA ARG A 292 19.48 8.95 8.23
C ARG A 292 19.56 9.77 9.52
N MET A 293 19.05 11.00 9.51
CA MET A 293 19.02 11.87 10.71
C MET A 293 18.17 11.27 11.84
N ARG A 294 16.96 10.79 11.50
CA ARG A 294 16.04 10.09 12.42
C ARG A 294 16.69 8.83 13.01
N GLU A 295 17.26 7.97 12.19
CA GLU A 295 17.91 6.73 12.64
C GLU A 295 19.14 7.00 13.48
N HIS A 296 19.92 8.03 13.17
CA HIS A 296 21.04 8.44 14.01
C HIS A 296 20.55 8.82 15.42
N VAL A 297 19.55 9.71 15.51
CA VAL A 297 18.98 10.13 16.81
C VAL A 297 18.32 8.96 17.54
N MET A 298 17.55 8.10 16.86
CA MET A 298 16.97 6.90 17.47
C MET A 298 18.05 5.91 17.93
N ASN A 299 19.17 5.77 17.21
CA ASN A 299 20.27 4.90 17.66
C ASN A 299 20.94 5.43 18.92
N GLU A 300 21.10 6.75 19.04
CA GLU A 300 21.71 7.39 20.22
C GLU A 300 20.77 7.51 21.43
N VAL A 301 19.51 7.92 21.23
CA VAL A 301 18.64 8.44 22.31
C VAL A 301 17.71 7.37 22.88
N ASP A 302 16.95 6.66 22.04
CA ASP A 302 16.14 5.51 22.46
C ASP A 302 17.08 4.44 23.02
N ALA A 303 16.95 4.15 24.31
CA ALA A 303 17.82 3.21 25.01
C ALA A 303 17.19 1.82 25.17
N ASN A 304 15.89 1.69 24.87
CA ASN A 304 15.08 0.50 25.16
C ASN A 304 14.69 -0.28 23.88
N LYS A 305 14.72 0.40 22.73
CA LYS A 305 14.40 -0.04 21.37
C LYS A 305 12.92 -0.36 21.12
N ASP A 306 12.04 0.51 21.61
CA ASP A 306 10.61 0.54 21.28
C ASP A 306 10.25 1.54 20.15
N ARG A 307 11.22 2.26 19.57
CA ARG A 307 11.04 3.30 18.53
C ARG A 307 10.28 4.53 19.02
N LEU A 308 10.31 4.80 20.33
CA LEU A 308 9.84 6.05 20.94
C LEU A 308 10.96 6.65 21.79
N VAL A 309 11.04 7.99 21.82
CA VAL A 309 11.96 8.68 22.74
C VAL A 309 11.17 9.22 23.92
N SER A 310 11.33 8.63 25.11
CA SER A 310 10.72 9.17 26.32
C SER A 310 11.40 10.46 26.78
N LEU A 311 10.67 11.30 27.52
CA LEU A 311 11.22 12.51 28.15
C LEU A 311 12.46 12.21 29.01
N ASP A 312 12.52 11.07 29.71
CA ASP A 312 13.68 10.74 30.55
C ASP A 312 14.90 10.33 29.71
N GLU A 313 14.72 9.63 28.59
CA GLU A 313 15.80 9.32 27.63
C GLU A 313 16.32 10.58 26.94
N PHE A 314 15.42 11.45 26.46
CA PHE A 314 15.77 12.76 25.91
C PHE A 314 16.54 13.63 26.93
N LEU A 315 16.06 13.68 28.18
CA LEU A 315 16.76 14.37 29.25
C LEU A 315 18.08 13.69 29.65
N ILE A 316 18.33 12.42 29.33
CA ILE A 316 19.65 11.79 29.48
C ILE A 316 20.55 12.15 28.30
N ALA A 317 20.04 12.13 27.07
CA ALA A 317 20.77 12.52 25.86
C ALA A 317 21.30 13.96 25.93
N THR A 318 20.48 14.91 26.36
CA THR A 318 20.89 16.32 26.57
C THR A 318 21.97 16.55 27.64
N LYS A 319 22.42 15.50 28.34
CA LYS A 319 23.55 15.52 29.29
C LYS A 319 24.79 14.78 28.80
N LYS A 320 24.74 14.16 27.62
CA LYS A 320 25.88 13.51 26.94
C LYS A 320 26.88 14.56 26.43
N LYS A 321 28.10 14.12 26.05
CA LYS A 321 29.09 15.02 25.44
C LYS A 321 28.68 15.38 24.02
N GLU A 322 28.19 14.38 23.32
CA GLU A 322 27.76 14.33 21.93
C GLU A 322 26.69 15.41 21.63
N PHE A 323 25.82 15.71 22.60
CA PHE A 323 24.84 16.80 22.53
C PHE A 323 25.45 18.22 22.53
N LEU A 324 26.56 18.42 23.26
CA LEU A 324 27.17 19.74 23.54
C LEU A 324 28.39 20.04 22.67
N GLU A 325 29.09 18.98 22.24
CA GLU A 325 30.26 19.02 21.38
C GLU A 325 30.11 17.90 20.32
N PRO A 326 29.15 18.01 19.39
CA PRO A 326 28.93 17.04 18.32
C PRO A 326 30.05 17.05 17.28
N ASP A 327 30.24 15.92 16.61
CA ASP A 327 31.03 15.85 15.37
C ASP A 327 30.19 16.37 14.17
N SER A 328 30.86 16.74 13.07
CA SER A 328 30.18 17.22 11.86
C SER A 328 29.31 16.14 11.22
N TRP A 329 28.10 16.50 10.79
CA TRP A 329 27.26 15.61 9.99
C TRP A 329 27.86 15.39 8.59
N GLU A 330 27.93 14.13 8.15
CA GLU A 330 28.39 13.74 6.81
C GLU A 330 27.15 13.52 5.91
N THR A 331 26.91 14.46 5.00
CA THR A 331 25.75 14.45 4.08
C THR A 331 25.86 13.37 3.00
N LEU A 332 24.76 13.07 2.31
CA LEU A 332 24.72 12.09 1.21
C LEU A 332 25.75 12.37 0.10
N GLU A 333 26.00 13.64 -0.27
CA GLU A 333 27.04 14.00 -1.26
C GLU A 333 28.45 13.51 -0.87
N GLN A 334 28.71 13.41 0.44
CA GLN A 334 30.00 12.99 1.00
C GLN A 334 30.10 11.47 1.18
N ASN A 335 28.97 10.76 1.24
CA ASN A 335 28.88 9.34 1.57
C ASN A 335 28.02 8.57 0.56
N GLN A 336 28.63 8.14 -0.55
CA GLN A 336 27.94 7.47 -1.66
C GLN A 336 27.20 6.19 -1.21
N ALA A 337 25.93 6.09 -1.56
CA ALA A 337 25.07 4.96 -1.17
C ALA A 337 25.48 3.60 -1.78
N TYR A 338 26.24 3.58 -2.87
CA TYR A 338 26.64 2.38 -3.60
C TYR A 338 28.10 2.41 -4.05
N THR A 339 28.66 1.23 -4.28
CA THR A 339 30.00 1.03 -4.84
C THR A 339 29.97 0.78 -6.34
N GLU A 340 31.07 1.04 -7.05
CA GLU A 340 31.17 0.76 -8.49
C GLU A 340 31.03 -0.74 -8.82
N GLU A 341 31.24 -1.65 -7.86
CA GLU A 341 30.98 -3.08 -8.04
C GLU A 341 29.46 -3.39 -8.00
N GLU A 342 28.71 -2.79 -7.06
CA GLU A 342 27.23 -2.85 -7.06
C GLU A 342 26.63 -2.21 -8.32
N MET A 343 27.16 -1.05 -8.74
CA MET A 343 26.76 -0.36 -9.98
C MET A 343 26.93 -1.27 -11.20
N ARG A 344 28.09 -1.93 -11.32
CA ARG A 344 28.37 -2.88 -12.41
C ARG A 344 27.41 -4.07 -12.40
N GLU A 345 27.06 -4.61 -11.23
CA GLU A 345 26.09 -5.71 -11.13
C GLU A 345 24.65 -5.26 -11.44
N PHE A 346 24.31 -4.02 -11.11
CA PHE A 346 23.03 -3.40 -11.48
C PHE A 346 22.93 -3.15 -12.99
N GLU A 347 23.97 -2.62 -13.65
CA GLU A 347 24.03 -2.50 -15.11
C GLU A 347 23.92 -3.87 -15.80
N GLU A 348 24.61 -4.90 -15.28
CA GLU A 348 24.54 -6.28 -15.81
C GLU A 348 23.13 -6.89 -15.64
N HIS A 349 22.44 -6.61 -14.53
CA HIS A 349 21.06 -7.03 -14.31
C HIS A 349 20.07 -6.29 -15.24
N LEU A 350 20.21 -4.97 -15.40
CA LEU A 350 19.35 -4.17 -16.29
C LEU A 350 19.48 -4.61 -17.75
N ALA A 351 20.70 -4.76 -18.28
CA ALA A 351 20.93 -5.20 -19.65
C ALA A 351 20.32 -6.57 -19.93
N LYS A 352 20.42 -7.50 -18.97
CA LYS A 352 19.76 -8.82 -19.06
C LYS A 352 18.24 -8.69 -19.02
N GLN A 353 17.68 -7.84 -18.17
CA GLN A 353 16.24 -7.60 -18.10
C GLN A 353 15.70 -6.96 -19.39
N GLU A 354 16.47 -6.09 -20.06
CA GLU A 354 16.15 -5.56 -21.38
C GLU A 354 16.14 -6.66 -22.45
N GLU A 355 17.15 -7.54 -22.48
CA GLU A 355 17.17 -8.71 -23.39
C GLU A 355 15.94 -9.61 -23.18
N ASP A 356 15.65 -9.94 -21.92
CA ASP A 356 14.49 -10.73 -21.50
C ASP A 356 13.14 -10.08 -21.90
N LEU A 357 13.05 -8.75 -21.93
CA LEU A 357 11.86 -8.00 -22.36
C LEU A 357 11.79 -7.88 -23.90
N SER A 358 12.93 -7.72 -24.56
CA SER A 358 13.06 -7.65 -26.02
C SER A 358 12.63 -8.98 -26.67
N GLU A 359 13.09 -10.13 -26.14
CA GLU A 359 12.62 -11.44 -26.61
C GLU A 359 11.09 -11.57 -26.51
N LYS A 360 10.52 -11.22 -25.34
CA LYS A 360 9.06 -11.24 -25.10
C LYS A 360 8.31 -10.30 -26.05
N ALA A 361 8.84 -9.10 -26.31
CA ALA A 361 8.25 -8.16 -27.26
C ALA A 361 8.24 -8.70 -28.71
N THR A 362 9.33 -9.34 -29.17
CA THR A 362 9.32 -9.97 -30.50
C THR A 362 8.32 -11.12 -30.58
N GLU A 363 8.15 -11.89 -29.50
CA GLU A 363 7.22 -13.02 -29.43
C GLU A 363 5.77 -12.56 -29.41
N LEU A 364 5.43 -11.53 -28.63
CA LEU A 364 4.12 -10.88 -28.67
C LEU A 364 3.83 -10.27 -30.07
N GLN A 365 4.83 -9.72 -30.75
CA GLN A 365 4.66 -9.27 -32.14
C GLN A 365 4.34 -10.44 -33.09
N LYS A 366 5.08 -11.57 -33.02
CA LYS A 366 4.80 -12.78 -33.82
C LYS A 366 3.36 -13.27 -33.59
N GLN A 367 2.92 -13.33 -32.33
CA GLN A 367 1.56 -13.75 -31.96
C GLN A 367 0.49 -12.79 -32.49
N ARG A 368 0.73 -11.47 -32.40
CA ARG A 368 -0.16 -10.45 -33.00
C ARG A 368 -0.25 -10.60 -34.51
N GLU A 369 0.87 -10.83 -35.19
CA GLU A 369 0.92 -11.08 -36.63
C GLU A 369 0.28 -12.41 -37.04
N GLU A 370 0.20 -13.41 -36.18
CA GLU A 370 -0.55 -14.65 -36.44
C GLU A 370 -2.05 -14.44 -36.26
N LEU A 371 -2.47 -13.80 -35.17
CA LEU A 371 -3.88 -13.47 -34.90
C LEU A 371 -4.47 -12.58 -36.00
N GLU A 372 -3.71 -11.64 -36.55
CA GLU A 372 -4.11 -10.83 -37.70
C GLU A 372 -4.39 -11.69 -38.94
N LYS A 373 -3.50 -12.64 -39.27
CA LYS A 373 -3.68 -13.60 -40.37
C LYS A 373 -4.88 -14.54 -40.15
N GLN A 374 -5.12 -14.98 -38.91
CA GLN A 374 -6.31 -15.78 -38.56
C GLN A 374 -7.60 -14.95 -38.71
N GLN A 375 -7.58 -13.68 -38.32
CA GLN A 375 -8.70 -12.75 -38.48
C GLN A 375 -9.00 -12.41 -39.95
N GLU A 376 -7.97 -12.27 -40.81
CA GLU A 376 -8.14 -12.17 -42.27
C GLU A 376 -8.81 -13.41 -42.86
N GLN A 377 -8.35 -14.62 -42.51
CA GLN A 377 -8.93 -15.88 -42.98
C GLN A 377 -10.40 -16.03 -42.57
N LEU A 378 -10.74 -15.71 -41.31
CA LEU A 378 -12.11 -15.76 -40.81
C LEU A 378 -13.02 -14.72 -41.51
N ASN A 379 -12.50 -13.53 -41.81
CA ASN A 379 -13.21 -12.53 -42.60
C ASN A 379 -13.43 -12.99 -44.05
N ALA A 380 -12.45 -13.62 -44.69
CA ALA A 380 -12.60 -14.19 -46.03
C ALA A 380 -13.66 -15.29 -46.08
N GLN A 381 -13.62 -16.24 -45.13
CA GLN A 381 -14.62 -17.31 -45.00
C GLN A 381 -16.03 -16.76 -44.76
N LYS A 382 -16.16 -15.70 -43.96
CA LYS A 382 -17.45 -15.01 -43.73
C LYS A 382 -18.01 -14.39 -45.01
N VAL A 383 -17.16 -13.79 -45.85
CA VAL A 383 -17.56 -13.23 -47.15
C VAL A 383 -17.97 -14.34 -48.12
N GLU A 384 -17.22 -15.45 -48.20
CA GLU A 384 -17.58 -16.61 -49.03
C GLU A 384 -18.94 -17.21 -48.61
N LEU A 385 -19.15 -17.41 -47.30
CA LEU A 385 -20.41 -17.90 -46.77
C LEU A 385 -21.59 -16.96 -47.11
N GLN A 386 -21.40 -15.65 -47.00
CA GLN A 386 -22.45 -14.68 -47.35
C GLN A 386 -22.78 -14.71 -48.85
N GLN A 387 -21.77 -14.82 -49.72
CA GLN A 387 -21.98 -14.99 -51.17
C GLN A 387 -22.72 -16.31 -51.49
N ALA A 388 -22.42 -17.39 -50.78
CA ALA A 388 -23.11 -18.68 -50.94
C ALA A 388 -24.60 -18.59 -50.50
N VAL A 389 -24.90 -17.85 -49.43
CA VAL A 389 -26.28 -17.59 -48.98
C VAL A 389 -27.05 -16.76 -50.00
N GLU A 390 -26.48 -15.65 -50.50
CA GLU A 390 -27.10 -14.85 -51.57
C GLU A 390 -27.37 -15.67 -52.83
N HIS A 391 -26.43 -16.53 -53.22
CA HIS A 391 -26.59 -17.41 -54.38
C HIS A 391 -27.72 -18.44 -54.18
N MET A 392 -27.81 -19.02 -52.98
CA MET A 392 -28.90 -19.94 -52.61
C MET A 392 -30.27 -19.24 -52.63
N GLU A 393 -30.35 -17.99 -52.15
CA GLU A 393 -31.58 -17.21 -52.17
C GLU A 393 -32.03 -16.89 -53.61
N ARG A 394 -31.10 -16.50 -54.49
CA ARG A 394 -31.39 -16.30 -55.92
C ARG A 394 -31.91 -17.57 -56.60
N LEU A 395 -31.33 -18.74 -56.29
CA LEU A 395 -31.81 -20.04 -56.78
C LEU A 395 -33.21 -20.42 -56.23
N LYS A 396 -33.50 -20.05 -54.98
CA LYS A 396 -34.82 -20.24 -54.35
C LYS A 396 -35.89 -19.37 -55.00
N ILE A 397 -35.56 -18.13 -55.38
CA ILE A 397 -36.44 -17.23 -56.14
C ILE A 397 -36.68 -17.77 -57.57
N GLN A 398 -35.67 -18.32 -58.25
CA GLN A 398 -35.84 -18.88 -59.59
C GLN A 398 -36.67 -20.19 -59.63
N ASN A 399 -36.68 -20.98 -58.55
CA ASN A 399 -37.46 -22.22 -58.47
C ASN A 399 -38.89 -22.04 -57.90
N ALA A 400 -39.34 -20.80 -57.68
CA ALA A 400 -40.67 -20.52 -57.15
C ALA A 400 -41.77 -20.67 -58.22
N GLN A 401 -42.27 -21.89 -58.44
CA GLN A 401 -43.54 -22.09 -59.16
C GLN A 401 -44.73 -21.65 -58.29
N PRO A 402 -45.60 -20.74 -58.76
CA PRO A 402 -46.83 -20.41 -58.06
C PRO A 402 -47.91 -21.49 -58.27
N PRO A 403 -48.78 -21.76 -57.27
CA PRO A 403 -49.96 -22.59 -57.48
C PRO A 403 -50.97 -21.87 -58.40
N PRO A 404 -51.52 -22.52 -59.43
CA PRO A 404 -52.48 -21.88 -60.34
C PRO A 404 -53.86 -21.74 -59.68
N GLN A 405 -54.19 -20.55 -59.18
CA GLN A 405 -55.55 -20.19 -58.81
C GLN A 405 -56.29 -19.60 -60.03
N VAL A 406 -57.43 -20.19 -60.38
CA VAL A 406 -58.40 -19.65 -61.36
C VAL A 406 -59.74 -19.45 -60.65
N HIS A 407 -60.46 -18.43 -61.08
CA HIS A 407 -61.46 -17.69 -60.30
C HIS A 407 -62.89 -18.24 -60.44
N VAL A 408 -63.65 -18.30 -59.34
CA VAL A 408 -65.14 -18.38 -59.31
C VAL A 408 -65.66 -17.53 -58.14
N GLU A 409 -66.88 -17.00 -58.28
CA GLU A 409 -67.50 -15.95 -57.46
C GLU A 409 -67.82 -16.33 -56.00
N GLY A 410 -67.79 -15.33 -55.11
CA GLY A 410 -68.31 -15.40 -53.74
C GLY A 410 -68.14 -14.06 -53.02
N ALA A 411 -69.23 -13.41 -52.58
CA ALA A 411 -69.19 -12.02 -52.13
C ALA A 411 -69.12 -11.86 -50.60
N ALA A 412 -68.19 -11.04 -50.11
CA ALA A 412 -68.38 -10.14 -48.95
C ALA A 412 -67.22 -9.13 -48.81
N VAL A 413 -67.57 -7.88 -48.48
CA VAL A 413 -66.71 -6.80 -47.93
C VAL A 413 -67.21 -6.51 -46.50
N PRO A 414 -66.53 -5.72 -45.62
CA PRO A 414 -65.22 -5.05 -45.76
C PRO A 414 -64.27 -5.22 -44.52
N PHE A 415 -63.03 -4.72 -44.62
CA PHE A 415 -62.57 -3.58 -43.77
C PHE A 415 -61.30 -2.89 -44.29
N GLU A 416 -61.12 -1.63 -43.91
CA GLU A 416 -59.92 -0.79 -44.09
C GLU A 416 -58.89 -1.06 -42.93
N LEU A 417 -57.71 -0.45 -42.76
CA LEU A 417 -57.14 0.87 -43.14
C LEU A 417 -55.58 0.79 -43.11
N ALA A 418 -54.90 1.85 -43.58
CA ALA A 418 -53.44 2.09 -43.44
C ALA A 418 -53.20 3.25 -42.42
N PRO A 419 -52.00 3.89 -42.23
CA PRO A 419 -50.63 3.65 -42.73
C PRO A 419 -49.63 3.47 -41.51
N ASP A 420 -48.40 4.00 -41.32
CA ASP A 420 -47.53 4.95 -42.06
C ASP A 420 -46.02 4.93 -41.64
N GLN A 421 -45.21 5.59 -42.48
CA GLN A 421 -43.91 6.30 -42.33
C GLN A 421 -42.92 6.18 -41.13
N ALA A 422 -41.63 6.09 -41.54
CA ALA A 422 -40.48 6.96 -41.21
C ALA A 422 -39.59 6.80 -39.93
N HIS A 423 -38.34 6.38 -40.20
CA HIS A 423 -37.05 6.89 -39.66
C HIS A 423 -36.64 6.64 -38.18
N PRO A 424 -35.31 6.74 -37.84
CA PRO A 424 -34.69 6.00 -36.72
C PRO A 424 -34.41 6.85 -35.47
N PRO A 425 -33.89 6.24 -34.38
CA PRO A 425 -32.46 6.49 -34.10
C PRO A 425 -31.64 5.32 -33.48
N ASN A 426 -30.35 5.32 -33.83
CA ASN A 426 -29.15 4.99 -33.04
C ASN A 426 -29.28 4.35 -31.63
N GLN A 427 -28.70 3.14 -31.46
CA GLN A 427 -28.13 2.59 -30.21
C GLN A 427 -26.94 1.68 -30.62
N GLN A 428 -25.71 1.95 -30.16
CA GLN A 428 -25.09 1.34 -28.97
C GLN A 428 -25.14 -0.19 -28.93
N TYR A 429 -24.01 -0.84 -29.24
CA TYR A 429 -23.81 -2.28 -29.05
C TYR A 429 -23.49 -2.60 -27.59
N ALA A 430 -24.44 -3.22 -26.90
CA ALA A 430 -24.15 -4.03 -25.71
C ALA A 430 -23.83 -5.46 -26.16
N VAL A 431 -22.81 -6.09 -25.57
CA VAL A 431 -22.45 -7.49 -25.86
C VAL A 431 -23.26 -8.41 -24.93
N PRO A 432 -24.08 -9.35 -25.44
CA PRO A 432 -24.78 -10.31 -24.61
C PRO A 432 -23.84 -11.40 -24.08
N LEU A 433 -24.04 -11.80 -22.82
CA LEU A 433 -23.52 -13.05 -22.28
C LEU A 433 -24.15 -14.24 -23.02
N ALA A 434 -23.36 -15.27 -23.31
CA ALA A 434 -23.85 -16.52 -23.86
C ALA A 434 -23.82 -17.61 -22.77
N GLU A 435 -25.00 -18.00 -22.30
CA GLU A 435 -25.17 -19.28 -21.60
C GLU A 435 -24.90 -20.42 -22.58
N ASN A 436 -24.18 -21.46 -22.13
CA ASN A 436 -24.11 -22.76 -22.78
C ASN A 436 -24.39 -23.82 -21.73
N ASP A 437 -25.39 -24.65 -21.98
CA ASP A 437 -25.89 -25.71 -21.10
C ASP A 437 -25.93 -27.04 -21.89
N LEU A 438 -26.20 -28.16 -21.20
CA LEU A 438 -26.24 -29.55 -21.65
C LEU A 438 -24.86 -30.25 -21.77
N PRO A 439 -24.82 -31.59 -21.55
CA PRO A 439 -25.54 -32.34 -20.51
C PRO A 439 -24.66 -33.39 -19.79
N PRO A 440 -25.04 -33.89 -18.60
CA PRO A 440 -24.29 -34.91 -17.89
C PRO A 440 -24.51 -36.33 -18.46
N GLN A 441 -23.43 -37.08 -18.68
CA GLN A 441 -23.48 -38.55 -18.79
C GLN A 441 -22.88 -39.20 -17.54
N GLY A 442 -23.66 -40.02 -16.86
CA GLY A 442 -23.19 -40.88 -15.77
C GLY A 442 -23.37 -42.36 -16.13
N LEU A 443 -22.40 -43.19 -15.74
CA LEU A 443 -22.52 -44.64 -15.69
C LEU A 443 -21.94 -45.15 -14.36
N ASN A 444 -22.68 -46.03 -13.69
CA ASN A 444 -22.35 -46.53 -12.34
C ASN A 444 -22.70 -48.01 -12.21
N GLN A 445 -21.70 -48.82 -11.84
CA GLN A 445 -21.68 -50.20 -11.33
C GLN A 445 -20.18 -50.54 -11.12
N GLY A 446 -19.69 -51.27 -10.11
CA GLY A 446 -20.32 -52.30 -9.25
C GLY A 446 -20.09 -53.69 -9.86
N LEU A 447 -19.55 -54.72 -9.19
CA LEU A 447 -19.22 -54.94 -7.76
C LEU A 447 -18.35 -56.22 -7.60
N SER A 448 -17.50 -56.33 -6.56
CA SER A 448 -16.95 -57.60 -5.95
C SER A 448 -16.06 -58.55 -6.84
N ASP A 449 -15.19 -59.46 -6.35
CA ASP A 449 -14.97 -60.06 -5.01
C ASP A 449 -13.56 -60.75 -4.83
N GLN A 450 -13.18 -61.00 -3.56
CA GLN A 450 -12.43 -62.13 -2.94
C GLN A 450 -10.98 -62.62 -3.29
N SER A 451 -10.12 -62.65 -2.25
CA SER A 451 -9.12 -63.69 -1.84
C SER A 451 -7.95 -64.10 -2.79
N HIS A 452 -6.72 -64.46 -2.35
CA HIS A 452 -5.96 -64.52 -1.08
C HIS A 452 -4.43 -64.51 -1.48
N ASP A 453 -3.36 -64.76 -0.69
CA ASP A 453 -3.09 -65.34 0.65
C ASP A 453 -1.67 -64.92 1.14
N GLY A 454 -1.22 -65.37 2.32
CA GLY A 454 0.20 -65.68 2.58
C GLY A 454 1.05 -64.71 3.43
N GLN A 455 1.10 -64.94 4.76
CA GLN A 455 2.11 -64.37 5.68
C GLN A 455 3.11 -65.48 6.12
N PRO A 456 4.36 -65.16 6.54
CA PRO A 456 4.65 -65.23 7.97
C PRO A 456 5.71 -64.22 8.51
N MET A 457 5.85 -64.18 9.84
CA MET A 457 6.79 -63.36 10.64
C MET A 457 8.19 -64.03 10.79
N PRO A 458 9.22 -63.32 11.30
CA PRO A 458 9.46 -63.11 12.75
C PRO A 458 9.69 -61.62 13.11
N ALA A 459 9.32 -61.06 14.28
CA ALA A 459 9.39 -61.48 15.70
C ALA A 459 10.76 -61.20 16.38
N GLY A 460 10.78 -60.24 17.33
CA GLY A 460 11.96 -59.86 18.13
C GLY A 460 11.69 -58.62 19.01
N ASP A 461 11.55 -58.82 20.32
CA ASP A 461 11.05 -57.87 21.35
C ASP A 461 12.10 -57.73 22.51
N PRO A 462 11.97 -56.88 23.56
CA PRO A 462 12.61 -55.55 23.61
C PRO A 462 13.40 -55.22 24.93
N ILE A 463 13.67 -53.92 25.18
CA ILE A 463 14.00 -53.24 26.49
C ILE A 463 15.29 -53.63 27.29
N PRO A 464 15.74 -52.86 28.33
CA PRO A 464 15.59 -51.41 28.67
C PRO A 464 16.88 -50.71 29.21
N ASP A 465 16.72 -49.43 29.63
CA ASP A 465 17.30 -48.77 30.83
C ASP A 465 18.78 -48.28 30.84
N GLN A 466 18.99 -46.97 31.10
CA GLN A 466 19.55 -46.46 32.37
C GLN A 466 19.73 -44.93 32.43
N GLY A 467 19.40 -44.35 33.60
CA GLY A 467 20.32 -43.41 34.28
C GLY A 467 20.11 -41.90 34.15
N ALA A 468 19.37 -41.32 35.10
CA ALA A 468 19.47 -39.92 35.53
C ALA A 468 19.16 -39.85 37.04
N PRO A 469 19.38 -38.73 37.76
CA PRO A 469 20.29 -37.59 37.54
C PRO A 469 21.25 -37.38 38.73
N GLN A 470 22.10 -36.34 38.69
CA GLN A 470 22.39 -35.55 39.89
C GLN A 470 23.00 -34.16 39.60
N VAL A 471 22.62 -33.19 40.43
CA VAL A 471 23.16 -31.83 40.55
C VAL A 471 23.45 -31.60 42.04
N PRO A 472 24.54 -30.92 42.38
CA PRO A 472 24.42 -29.71 43.20
C PRO A 472 25.08 -28.49 42.56
#